data_AF-A0A815U514-F1
#
_entry.id   AF-A0A815U514-F1
#
_cell.length_a   1.000
_cell.length_b   1.000
_cell.length_c   1.000
_cell.angle_alpha   90.00
_cell.angle_beta   90.00
_cell.angle_gamma   90.00
#
_symmetry.space_group_name_H-M   'P 1'
#
loop_
_entity.id
_entity.type
_entity.pdbx_description
1 polymer ?
#
loop_
_entity_poly.entity_id
_entity_poly.type
_entity_poly.pdbx_seq_one_letter_code
_entity_poly.pdbx_strand_id
1 'polypeptide(L)'
;MLTSSSWMWIALFCLCLAVQIDSKSKPSASGVALLETPSSKAAGSHCVDRLQNQDESDIDCGGETCPKCENGSACDGDRDCLTNTCRKKKCVPFESCADNIKNQDETDIDCGGLKCPACTDLKMCKEHRDCNSALCERKRCSIVESCEDHVKNQDESDVDCGGVKCPRCALGRRCKAECDCISDSCKNKTCVVAESCLDGIKNQEETDIDCGGDRCAKCEDLKKCNNDCDCISGLCENNQCASSFQGNETSAESSTVTTVDSVSTTSTNWTTILSRESTTTATWMTTSINTSIISTNGTDTPLNRTSASRTTTTTTTPSAVLLNGTCISKSIVWKGYTWCLRDDVNSGSGYYPSLSFEFKYSNGYSYIGSNEYKTDNVWIDHKGLLHLRIINTSDIWSSAALYTTDRFTFGTFQWQIEGSLNALDPKVVLSLYTSISLTVDTMRTNEVNIEFARWGLNPLMSPNLFYNIWPAKNNESKTGSSFFYNNKNIYTTQRFIWSSESVAFKSISGFRNDDADTVQSWQSSSDFSIAVPQESAPVHMNLRIFHSSNSDCFPSDGKPVEVIIHDFIYHPPKPSAGLMLTYKMLLIILLTMFSVFCTSTMQNS
;
A
#
# COMPACT_ATOMS: atom_id res chain seq x y z
N MET A 1 -24.95 1.57 -77.04
CA MET A 1 -26.02 0.86 -76.31
C MET A 1 -25.56 0.67 -74.87
N LEU A 2 -26.44 0.87 -73.89
CA LEU A 2 -26.50 0.25 -72.54
C LEU A 2 -25.18 0.04 -71.73
N THR A 3 -25.04 0.39 -70.45
CA THR A 3 -25.73 1.34 -69.55
C THR A 3 -24.86 1.50 -68.28
N SER A 4 -25.00 2.61 -67.56
CA SER A 4 -24.28 2.88 -66.31
C SER A 4 -24.88 2.16 -65.10
N SER A 5 -24.13 1.27 -64.43
CA SER A 5 -24.59 0.62 -63.18
C SER A 5 -23.46 0.07 -62.29
N SER A 6 -22.61 0.95 -61.75
CA SER A 6 -21.61 0.56 -60.71
C SER A 6 -21.40 1.60 -59.61
N TRP A 7 -22.25 2.64 -59.56
CA TRP A 7 -22.14 3.76 -58.59
C TRP A 7 -23.37 3.85 -57.66
N MET A 8 -24.11 2.75 -57.47
CA MET A 8 -25.41 2.76 -56.78
C MET A 8 -25.51 1.83 -55.55
N TRP A 9 -24.38 1.40 -54.97
CA TRP A 9 -24.34 0.57 -53.76
C TRP A 9 -23.53 1.16 -52.58
N ILE A 10 -22.89 2.32 -52.75
CA ILE A 10 -22.13 3.01 -51.68
C ILE A 10 -22.95 4.14 -51.02
N ALA A 11 -24.06 4.57 -51.63
CA ALA A 11 -24.89 5.67 -51.11
C ALA A 11 -25.96 5.25 -50.08
N LEU A 12 -26.25 3.95 -49.91
CA LEU A 12 -27.39 3.49 -49.10
C LEU A 12 -27.10 3.25 -47.60
N PHE A 13 -25.85 3.40 -47.15
CA PHE A 13 -25.46 3.21 -45.74
C PHE A 13 -25.14 4.51 -44.98
N CYS A 14 -25.23 5.67 -45.64
CA CYS A 14 -24.94 6.99 -45.05
C CYS A 14 -26.17 7.90 -44.86
N LEU A 15 -27.39 7.35 -44.94
CA LEU A 15 -28.65 8.08 -44.71
C LEU A 15 -29.57 7.31 -43.75
N CYS A 16 -29.15 7.20 -42.49
CA CYS A 16 -30.00 6.72 -41.39
C CYS A 16 -29.80 7.49 -40.06
N LEU A 17 -29.22 8.70 -40.12
CA LEU A 17 -29.03 9.60 -38.98
C LEU A 17 -29.37 11.06 -39.38
N ALA A 18 -30.57 11.28 -39.90
CA ALA A 18 -31.17 12.60 -40.02
C ALA A 18 -32.71 12.51 -40.04
N VAL A 19 -33.37 13.49 -39.40
CA VAL A 19 -34.82 13.75 -39.41
C VAL A 19 -35.71 12.78 -38.62
N GLN A 20 -36.03 13.20 -37.38
CA GLN A 20 -37.38 13.72 -37.14
C GLN A 20 -37.32 14.96 -36.24
N ILE A 21 -38.06 16.00 -36.63
CA ILE A 21 -38.16 17.29 -35.94
C ILE A 21 -39.65 17.62 -35.75
N ASP A 22 -39.98 17.98 -34.51
CA ASP A 22 -41.10 18.79 -34.01
C ASP A 22 -42.57 18.34 -34.24
N SER A 23 -43.31 18.26 -33.13
CA SER A 23 -44.41 19.21 -32.91
C SER A 23 -44.77 19.36 -31.42
N LYS A 24 -44.53 20.56 -30.84
CA LYS A 24 -45.34 21.33 -29.83
C LYS A 24 -46.08 20.56 -28.70
N SER A 25 -46.09 20.95 -27.41
CA SER A 25 -46.00 22.30 -26.79
C SER A 25 -45.67 22.29 -25.27
N LYS A 26 -45.14 23.42 -24.78
CA LYS A 26 -44.89 23.86 -23.36
C LYS A 26 -46.20 24.03 -22.52
N PRO A 27 -46.16 24.33 -21.18
CA PRO A 27 -45.02 24.37 -20.22
C PRO A 27 -45.27 23.83 -18.76
N SER A 28 -44.17 23.75 -17.99
CA SER A 28 -44.02 24.22 -16.58
C SER A 28 -43.92 23.22 -15.40
N ALA A 29 -43.15 23.68 -14.39
CA ALA A 29 -43.03 23.27 -12.99
C ALA A 29 -42.06 22.11 -12.60
N SER A 30 -41.04 22.54 -11.84
CA SER A 30 -40.10 21.89 -10.93
C SER A 30 -40.39 20.47 -10.40
N GLY A 31 -39.31 19.68 -10.28
CA GLY A 31 -39.24 18.50 -9.41
C GLY A 31 -37.86 17.84 -9.47
N VAL A 32 -37.07 17.93 -8.39
CA VAL A 32 -35.82 17.15 -8.23
C VAL A 32 -36.20 15.75 -7.78
N ALA A 33 -35.69 14.71 -8.46
CA ALA A 33 -35.89 13.32 -8.06
C ALA A 33 -34.56 12.56 -8.13
N LEU A 34 -34.10 12.11 -6.97
CA LEU A 34 -33.09 11.06 -6.83
C LEU A 34 -33.72 9.71 -7.21
N LEU A 35 -32.90 8.75 -7.62
CA LEU A 35 -33.35 7.38 -7.92
C LEU A 35 -32.38 6.38 -7.27
N GLU A 36 -32.94 5.53 -6.42
CA GLU A 36 -32.22 4.67 -5.48
C GLU A 36 -31.89 3.28 -6.08
N THR A 37 -31.00 2.56 -5.39
CA THR A 37 -30.68 1.15 -5.62
C THR A 37 -31.56 0.23 -4.75
N PRO A 38 -31.72 -1.07 -5.10
CA PRO A 38 -32.72 -1.91 -4.46
C PRO A 38 -32.24 -2.68 -3.21
N SER A 39 -33.06 -2.59 -2.15
CA SER A 39 -33.47 -3.69 -1.27
C SER A 39 -32.43 -4.35 -0.34
N SER A 40 -32.28 -3.79 0.86
CA SER A 40 -32.16 -4.60 2.08
C SER A 40 -33.56 -4.89 2.65
N LYS A 41 -33.76 -6.15 3.07
CA LYS A 41 -34.87 -6.71 3.88
C LYS A 41 -36.04 -5.74 4.18
N ALA A 42 -37.13 -5.88 3.43
CA ALA A 42 -38.30 -4.98 3.49
C ALA A 42 -38.76 -4.67 4.92
N ALA A 43 -38.78 -3.38 5.27
CA ALA A 43 -39.63 -2.86 6.33
C ALA A 43 -41.10 -3.22 6.03
N GLY A 44 -41.95 -3.28 7.06
CA GLY A 44 -43.38 -3.43 6.86
C GLY A 44 -43.90 -2.37 5.89
N SER A 45 -44.87 -2.69 5.04
CA SER A 45 -45.36 -1.72 4.03
C SER A 45 -46.01 -0.46 4.63
N HIS A 46 -46.19 -0.45 5.95
CA HIS A 46 -46.67 0.69 6.71
C HIS A 46 -45.57 1.70 7.08
N CYS A 47 -44.35 1.24 7.33
CA CYS A 47 -43.16 2.01 7.73
C CYS A 47 -42.65 3.06 6.71
N VAL A 48 -43.45 3.38 5.69
CA VAL A 48 -43.20 4.36 4.63
C VAL A 48 -44.53 4.92 4.05
N ASP A 49 -45.69 4.63 4.65
CA ASP A 49 -47.02 5.01 4.13
C ASP A 49 -47.50 6.39 4.61
N ARG A 50 -46.74 7.01 5.53
CA ARG A 50 -46.96 8.33 6.15
C ARG A 50 -48.15 8.42 7.09
N LEU A 51 -48.63 7.28 7.60
CA LEU A 51 -49.70 7.21 8.59
C LEU A 51 -49.21 6.41 9.79
N GLN A 52 -49.18 7.01 10.99
CA GLN A 52 -48.86 6.26 12.21
C GLN A 52 -49.83 5.07 12.37
N ASN A 53 -49.36 3.85 12.10
CA ASN A 53 -50.20 2.64 12.14
C ASN A 53 -49.45 1.35 12.52
N GLN A 54 -50.21 0.28 12.78
CA GLN A 54 -49.68 -1.01 13.25
C GLN A 54 -48.82 -0.89 14.51
N ASP A 55 -47.51 -1.15 14.46
CA ASP A 55 -46.60 -1.11 15.61
C ASP A 55 -45.77 0.19 15.73
N GLU A 56 -46.02 1.18 14.87
CA GLU A 56 -45.34 2.48 14.87
C GLU A 56 -45.60 3.35 16.10
N SER A 57 -44.51 3.87 16.68
CA SER A 57 -44.57 4.80 17.82
C SER A 57 -44.63 6.27 17.39
N ASP A 58 -44.20 6.59 16.16
CA ASP A 58 -44.45 7.84 15.43
C ASP A 58 -44.53 7.52 13.92
N ILE A 59 -44.95 8.47 13.09
CA ILE A 59 -45.18 8.25 11.65
C ILE A 59 -43.97 7.60 10.96
N ASP A 60 -44.17 6.44 10.32
CA ASP A 60 -43.16 5.67 9.59
C ASP A 60 -41.98 5.13 10.47
N CYS A 61 -42.08 5.16 11.82
CA CYS A 61 -40.99 4.75 12.71
C CYS A 61 -41.39 4.18 14.09
N GLY A 62 -40.44 3.49 14.72
CA GLY A 62 -40.58 2.86 16.04
C GLY A 62 -41.16 1.45 15.98
N GLY A 63 -41.39 0.85 17.14
CA GLY A 63 -41.93 -0.51 17.22
C GLY A 63 -40.89 -1.61 17.01
N GLU A 64 -41.37 -2.77 16.55
CA GLU A 64 -40.55 -3.94 16.26
C GLU A 64 -40.18 -4.04 14.77
N THR A 65 -41.06 -3.57 13.87
CA THR A 65 -40.94 -3.80 12.42
C THR A 65 -40.44 -2.59 11.61
N CYS A 66 -40.52 -1.37 12.13
CA CYS A 66 -40.10 -0.15 11.45
C CYS A 66 -38.72 0.38 11.89
N PRO A 67 -38.09 1.30 11.14
CA PRO A 67 -36.86 1.96 11.54
C PRO A 67 -37.02 2.74 12.85
N LYS A 68 -35.93 2.96 13.58
CA LYS A 68 -35.97 3.75 14.82
C LYS A 68 -36.22 5.22 14.53
N CYS A 69 -37.05 5.84 15.36
CA CYS A 69 -37.41 7.25 15.29
C CYS A 69 -36.26 8.20 15.64
N GLU A 70 -36.30 9.38 15.00
CA GLU A 70 -35.38 10.48 15.24
C GLU A 70 -35.66 11.22 16.57
N ASN A 71 -34.76 12.13 16.92
CA ASN A 71 -34.90 12.91 18.14
C ASN A 71 -36.11 13.87 18.09
N GLY A 72 -36.93 13.89 19.13
CA GLY A 72 -38.16 14.68 19.24
C GLY A 72 -39.44 13.95 18.78
N SER A 73 -39.32 12.85 18.03
CA SER A 73 -40.40 11.94 17.62
C SER A 73 -41.05 11.26 18.82
N ALA A 74 -42.28 10.76 18.65
CA ALA A 74 -42.99 9.96 19.64
C ALA A 74 -42.40 8.54 19.81
N CYS A 75 -42.54 8.00 21.01
CA CYS A 75 -42.05 6.67 21.38
C CYS A 75 -42.92 6.04 22.47
N ASP A 76 -42.99 4.71 22.49
CA ASP A 76 -43.61 3.92 23.56
C ASP A 76 -42.58 3.15 24.40
N GLY A 77 -41.36 2.95 23.90
CA GLY A 77 -40.22 2.42 24.65
C GLY A 77 -38.86 2.87 24.12
N ASP A 78 -37.81 2.66 24.92
CA ASP A 78 -36.43 3.05 24.60
C ASP A 78 -35.95 2.51 23.24
N ARG A 79 -36.36 1.28 22.87
CA ARG A 79 -35.98 0.62 21.61
C ARG A 79 -36.42 1.41 20.37
N ASP A 80 -37.50 2.18 20.46
CA ASP A 80 -38.08 2.93 19.34
C ASP A 80 -37.15 4.06 18.86
N CYS A 81 -36.28 4.57 19.74
CA CYS A 81 -35.49 5.77 19.49
C CYS A 81 -34.07 5.45 19.00
N LEU A 82 -33.56 6.24 18.03
CA LEU A 82 -32.15 6.17 17.62
C LEU A 82 -31.19 6.36 18.81
N THR A 83 -31.57 7.19 19.78
CA THR A 83 -30.83 7.46 21.03
C THR A 83 -30.99 6.36 22.10
N ASN A 84 -31.78 5.32 21.82
CA ASN A 84 -32.24 4.31 22.78
C ASN A 84 -32.83 4.91 24.09
N THR A 85 -33.43 6.10 24.03
CA THR A 85 -33.93 6.82 25.21
C THR A 85 -35.28 7.47 24.93
N CYS A 86 -36.35 6.90 25.50
CA CYS A 86 -37.72 7.37 25.43
C CYS A 86 -38.12 8.03 26.75
N ARG A 87 -38.28 9.36 26.78
CA ARG A 87 -38.76 10.09 27.97
C ARG A 87 -40.02 10.90 27.64
N LYS A 88 -41.03 10.79 28.52
CA LYS A 88 -42.34 11.46 28.36
C LYS A 88 -42.98 11.19 26.98
N LYS A 89 -42.88 9.94 26.48
CA LYS A 89 -43.32 9.52 25.14
C LYS A 89 -42.67 10.29 23.98
N LYS A 90 -41.46 10.81 24.17
CA LYS A 90 -40.63 11.34 23.08
C LYS A 90 -39.22 10.78 23.13
N CYS A 91 -38.66 10.53 21.95
CA CYS A 91 -37.24 10.31 21.78
C CYS A 91 -36.52 11.59 22.17
N VAL A 92 -35.58 11.48 23.10
CA VAL A 92 -34.78 12.60 23.60
C VAL A 92 -33.30 12.36 23.31
N PRO A 93 -32.46 13.42 23.26
CA PRO A 93 -31.01 13.22 23.28
C PRO A 93 -30.63 12.52 24.59
N PHE A 94 -29.43 11.97 24.64
CA PHE A 94 -28.84 11.51 25.90
C PHE A 94 -28.41 12.73 26.75
N GLU A 95 -29.40 13.43 27.32
CA GLU A 95 -29.23 14.63 28.15
C GLU A 95 -28.75 14.27 29.56
N SER A 96 -27.53 13.73 29.67
CA SER A 96 -26.82 13.55 30.94
C SER A 96 -25.29 13.58 30.77
N CYS A 97 -24.81 14.42 29.84
CA CYS A 97 -23.40 14.71 29.57
C CYS A 97 -23.19 16.21 29.25
N ALA A 98 -24.15 17.05 29.66
CA ALA A 98 -24.22 18.50 29.40
C ALA A 98 -25.26 19.20 30.30
N ASP A 99 -25.74 18.54 31.36
CA ASP A 99 -26.80 19.01 32.26
C ASP A 99 -26.24 19.66 33.55
N ASN A 100 -24.92 19.81 33.64
CA ASN A 100 -24.18 20.42 34.75
C ASN A 100 -24.36 19.71 36.10
N ILE A 101 -24.81 18.46 36.11
CA ILE A 101 -24.96 17.66 37.32
C ILE A 101 -24.32 16.29 37.17
N LYS A 102 -23.34 15.96 38.02
CA LYS A 102 -22.68 14.66 37.97
C LYS A 102 -23.67 13.50 38.20
N ASN A 103 -24.04 12.77 37.15
CA ASN A 103 -25.02 11.69 37.20
C ASN A 103 -24.68 10.50 36.27
N GLN A 104 -25.55 9.48 36.23
CA GLN A 104 -25.32 8.19 35.55
C GLN A 104 -23.89 7.60 35.73
N ASP A 105 -23.19 7.32 34.62
CA ASP A 105 -21.86 6.69 34.57
C ASP A 105 -20.69 7.68 34.64
N GLU A 106 -20.96 8.98 34.64
CA GLU A 106 -19.98 10.07 34.62
C GLU A 106 -18.91 9.95 35.72
N THR A 107 -17.73 10.48 35.42
CA THR A 107 -16.60 10.53 36.36
C THR A 107 -16.29 11.92 36.86
N ASP A 108 -16.64 12.97 36.11
CA ASP A 108 -16.82 14.34 36.58
C ASP A 108 -18.07 14.96 35.92
N ILE A 109 -18.47 16.16 36.33
CA ILE A 109 -19.65 16.83 35.77
C ILE A 109 -19.51 16.97 34.25
N ASP A 110 -20.52 16.48 33.50
CA ASP A 110 -20.64 16.50 32.05
C ASP A 110 -19.56 15.69 31.29
N CYS A 111 -18.82 14.80 31.95
CA CYS A 111 -17.75 14.03 31.31
C CYS A 111 -17.33 12.69 31.96
N GLY A 112 -16.69 11.84 31.14
CA GLY A 112 -16.17 10.53 31.48
C GLY A 112 -17.24 9.44 31.61
N GLY A 113 -16.84 8.21 31.90
CA GLY A 113 -17.72 7.05 31.90
C GLY A 113 -17.64 6.28 30.59
N LEU A 114 -18.74 5.63 30.19
CA LEU A 114 -18.84 4.89 28.93
C LEU A 114 -19.64 5.68 27.87
N LYS A 115 -20.51 6.61 28.29
CA LYS A 115 -21.46 7.30 27.42
C LYS A 115 -21.18 8.79 27.19
N CYS A 116 -20.41 9.45 28.06
CA CYS A 116 -20.11 10.87 27.95
C CYS A 116 -18.72 11.16 27.36
N PRO A 117 -18.47 12.37 26.81
CA PRO A 117 -17.16 12.76 26.30
C PRO A 117 -16.08 12.65 27.37
N ALA A 118 -14.84 12.37 26.98
CA ALA A 118 -13.73 12.29 27.91
C ALA A 118 -13.46 13.65 28.59
N CYS A 119 -13.08 13.60 29.86
CA CYS A 119 -12.85 14.79 30.68
C CYS A 119 -11.53 15.49 30.31
N THR A 120 -11.52 16.81 30.45
CA THR A 120 -10.30 17.63 30.39
C THR A 120 -9.37 17.34 31.58
N ASP A 121 -8.12 17.80 31.50
CA ASP A 121 -7.13 17.60 32.55
C ASP A 121 -7.61 18.07 33.94
N LEU A 122 -7.06 17.43 34.99
CA LEU A 122 -7.37 17.61 36.41
C LEU A 122 -8.81 17.27 36.85
N LYS A 123 -9.75 17.04 35.93
CA LYS A 123 -11.08 16.47 36.22
C LYS A 123 -11.00 15.06 36.77
N MET A 124 -12.04 14.62 37.45
CA MET A 124 -12.13 13.30 38.08
C MET A 124 -12.37 12.17 37.07
N CYS A 125 -11.67 11.05 37.27
CA CYS A 125 -11.73 9.86 36.43
C CYS A 125 -11.76 8.57 37.28
N LYS A 126 -12.25 7.48 36.70
CA LYS A 126 -12.19 6.12 37.25
C LYS A 126 -11.26 5.23 36.42
N GLU A 127 -11.27 5.42 35.10
CA GLU A 127 -10.55 4.67 34.08
C GLU A 127 -9.78 5.60 33.15
N HIS A 128 -8.78 5.07 32.45
CA HIS A 128 -7.91 5.82 31.53
C HIS A 128 -8.69 6.50 30.39
N ARG A 129 -9.75 5.85 29.88
CA ARG A 129 -10.61 6.40 28.82
C ARG A 129 -11.45 7.61 29.25
N ASP A 130 -11.59 7.86 30.55
CA ASP A 130 -12.40 8.98 31.05
C ASP A 130 -11.70 10.34 30.84
N CYS A 131 -10.51 10.36 30.25
CA CYS A 131 -9.63 11.52 30.13
C CYS A 131 -9.20 11.77 28.69
N ASN A 132 -9.19 13.03 28.26
CA ASN A 132 -8.66 13.45 26.95
C ASN A 132 -7.19 13.05 26.79
N SER A 133 -6.41 13.11 27.87
CA SER A 133 -5.02 12.65 27.93
C SER A 133 -4.85 11.13 27.95
N ALA A 134 -5.95 10.37 27.93
CA ALA A 134 -6.00 8.91 28.09
C ALA A 134 -5.30 8.37 29.35
N LEU A 135 -4.99 9.22 30.34
CA LEU A 135 -4.23 8.87 31.54
C LEU A 135 -4.96 9.30 32.81
N CYS A 136 -5.48 8.33 33.55
CA CYS A 136 -6.18 8.54 34.81
C CYS A 136 -5.26 8.26 36.00
N GLU A 137 -4.54 9.27 36.49
CA GLU A 137 -3.65 9.14 37.66
C GLU A 137 -4.28 9.70 38.93
N ARG A 138 -4.19 8.94 40.04
CA ARG A 138 -4.69 9.37 41.37
C ARG A 138 -6.17 9.84 41.34
N LYS A 139 -6.99 9.22 40.48
CA LYS A 139 -8.41 9.55 40.19
C LYS A 139 -8.64 10.93 39.56
N ARG A 140 -7.62 11.51 38.92
CA ARG A 140 -7.76 12.69 38.07
C ARG A 140 -7.10 12.48 36.71
N CYS A 141 -7.63 13.16 35.69
CA CYS A 141 -7.01 13.21 34.38
C CYS A 141 -5.65 13.87 34.48
N SER A 142 -4.61 13.12 34.14
CA SER A 142 -3.23 13.57 34.24
C SER A 142 -2.96 14.59 33.14
N ILE A 143 -2.18 15.61 33.48
CA ILE A 143 -1.59 16.50 32.48
C ILE A 143 -0.45 15.71 31.84
N VAL A 144 -0.55 15.44 30.55
CA VAL A 144 0.55 14.82 29.78
C VAL A 144 1.42 15.94 29.22
N GLU A 145 2.72 15.85 29.51
CA GLU A 145 3.70 16.93 29.29
C GLU A 145 3.95 17.14 27.78
N SER A 146 3.50 18.27 27.23
CA SER A 146 3.41 18.53 25.79
C SER A 146 4.57 19.37 25.25
N CYS A 147 5.72 18.74 25.02
CA CYS A 147 6.87 19.33 24.32
C CYS A 147 6.64 19.61 22.80
N GLU A 148 5.39 19.72 22.35
CA GLU A 148 4.98 19.91 20.95
C GLU A 148 3.70 20.78 20.83
N ASP A 149 3.38 21.61 21.83
CA ASP A 149 2.18 22.46 21.84
C ASP A 149 2.38 23.86 21.22
N HIS A 150 3.58 24.14 20.71
CA HIS A 150 3.99 25.41 20.10
C HIS A 150 3.96 26.61 21.06
N VAL A 151 3.91 26.38 22.37
CA VAL A 151 3.95 27.43 23.40
C VAL A 151 5.09 27.14 24.36
N LYS A 152 6.09 28.03 24.40
CA LYS A 152 7.19 27.90 25.37
C LYS A 152 6.66 27.85 26.80
N ASN A 153 6.70 26.66 27.41
CA ASN A 153 6.13 26.42 28.71
C ASN A 153 7.00 25.45 29.54
N GLN A 154 6.55 25.18 30.78
CA GLN A 154 7.20 24.24 31.70
C GLN A 154 8.74 24.45 31.79
N ASP A 155 9.56 23.42 31.56
CA ASP A 155 11.02 23.48 31.68
C ASP A 155 11.76 23.90 30.39
N GLU A 156 11.04 24.15 29.30
CA GLU A 156 11.61 24.39 27.97
C GLU A 156 12.60 25.56 27.89
N SER A 157 13.64 25.40 27.07
CA SER A 157 14.65 26.42 26.82
C SER A 157 14.37 27.27 25.58
N ASP A 158 13.68 26.72 24.59
CA ASP A 158 12.96 27.41 23.51
C ASP A 158 11.63 26.68 23.22
N VAL A 159 10.74 27.26 22.40
CA VAL A 159 9.45 26.62 22.07
C VAL A 159 9.66 25.18 21.56
N ASP A 160 8.98 24.20 22.19
CA ASP A 160 9.01 22.77 21.87
C ASP A 160 10.39 22.09 22.07
N CYS A 161 11.34 22.73 22.79
CA CYS A 161 12.67 22.13 22.98
C CYS A 161 13.47 22.56 24.25
N GLY A 162 14.38 21.68 24.65
CA GLY A 162 15.33 21.86 25.75
C GLY A 162 14.73 21.70 27.14
N GLY A 163 15.54 21.89 28.18
CA GLY A 163 15.23 21.39 29.51
C GLY A 163 15.47 19.89 29.63
N VAL A 164 15.13 19.30 30.79
CA VAL A 164 15.50 17.91 31.13
C VAL A 164 14.62 16.86 30.42
N LYS A 165 13.45 17.25 29.92
CA LYS A 165 12.41 16.32 29.43
C LYS A 165 12.07 16.45 27.94
N CYS A 166 12.26 17.62 27.34
CA CYS A 166 11.90 17.86 25.94
C CYS A 166 13.10 17.61 25.00
N PRO A 167 12.87 17.37 23.70
CA PRO A 167 13.95 17.17 22.73
C PRO A 167 14.95 18.32 22.74
N ARG A 168 16.24 18.02 22.52
CA ARG A 168 17.29 19.05 22.48
C ARG A 168 17.04 20.06 21.36
N CYS A 169 17.25 21.33 21.66
CA CYS A 169 17.13 22.45 20.75
C CYS A 169 18.20 22.43 19.65
N ALA A 170 17.75 22.69 18.42
CA ALA A 170 18.62 22.83 17.25
C ALA A 170 19.50 24.09 17.29
N LEU A 171 20.52 24.13 16.44
CA LEU A 171 21.39 25.31 16.28
C LEU A 171 20.57 26.59 16.01
N GLY A 172 20.95 27.70 16.64
CA GLY A 172 20.26 28.99 16.55
C GLY A 172 19.02 29.13 17.46
N ARG A 173 18.55 28.05 18.09
CA ARG A 173 17.47 28.09 19.10
C ARG A 173 17.97 28.53 20.47
N ARG A 174 17.06 28.94 21.35
CA ARG A 174 17.39 29.40 22.70
C ARG A 174 17.72 28.25 23.65
N CYS A 175 18.65 28.49 24.57
CA CYS A 175 19.08 27.52 25.58
C CYS A 175 19.31 28.19 26.95
N LYS A 176 19.24 27.38 28.02
CA LYS A 176 19.58 27.72 29.41
C LYS A 176 20.88 27.00 29.83
N ALA A 177 21.08 25.76 29.38
CA ALA A 177 22.22 24.90 29.67
C ALA A 177 22.78 24.24 28.40
N GLU A 178 24.00 23.69 28.49
CA GLU A 178 24.66 22.96 27.39
C GLU A 178 23.82 21.77 26.90
N CYS A 179 23.31 20.97 27.83
CA CYS A 179 22.47 19.80 27.54
C CYS A 179 21.10 20.13 26.93
N ASP A 180 20.70 21.41 26.85
CA ASP A 180 19.52 21.82 26.10
C ASP A 180 19.77 21.78 24.58
N CYS A 181 21.02 21.75 24.12
CA CYS A 181 21.40 21.90 22.72
C CYS A 181 21.81 20.58 22.08
N ILE A 182 21.44 20.36 20.80
CA ILE A 182 21.90 19.18 20.04
C ILE A 182 23.44 19.12 19.96
N SER A 183 24.11 20.28 19.89
CA SER A 183 25.56 20.43 19.89
C SER A 183 26.22 20.33 21.28
N ASP A 184 25.45 20.10 22.35
CA ASP A 184 25.88 20.25 23.75
C ASP A 184 26.63 21.59 24.04
N SER A 185 26.34 22.65 23.26
CA SER A 185 27.00 23.95 23.41
C SER A 185 26.01 25.12 23.38
N CYS A 186 25.80 25.71 24.57
CA CYS A 186 24.93 26.85 24.78
C CYS A 186 25.75 28.13 25.05
N LYS A 187 25.95 28.97 24.02
CA LYS A 187 26.67 30.26 24.17
C LYS A 187 25.73 31.42 23.92
N ASN A 188 25.84 32.47 24.75
CA ASN A 188 24.96 33.65 24.70
C ASN A 188 23.45 33.31 24.74
N LYS A 189 23.07 32.22 25.43
CA LYS A 189 21.69 31.66 25.51
C LYS A 189 21.13 31.18 24.16
N THR A 190 22.00 30.84 23.22
CA THR A 190 21.67 30.26 21.92
C THR A 190 22.50 29.00 21.71
N CYS A 191 21.90 27.96 21.12
CA CYS A 191 22.62 26.78 20.70
C CYS A 191 23.57 27.11 19.56
N VAL A 192 24.86 26.96 19.80
CA VAL A 192 25.93 27.24 18.82
C VAL A 192 26.65 25.94 18.47
N VAL A 193 27.40 25.95 17.37
CA VAL A 193 28.39 24.90 17.12
C VAL A 193 29.46 25.00 18.23
N ALA A 194 29.88 23.88 18.80
CA ALA A 194 30.97 23.88 19.77
C ALA A 194 32.26 24.39 19.10
N GLU A 195 33.02 25.26 19.78
CA GLU A 195 34.15 25.97 19.18
C GLU A 195 35.30 25.07 18.69
N SER A 196 35.39 23.83 19.19
CA SER A 196 36.33 22.83 18.67
C SER A 196 36.00 22.41 17.24
N CYS A 197 34.71 22.32 16.89
CA CYS A 197 34.23 21.78 15.61
C CYS A 197 34.43 22.72 14.40
N LEU A 198 35.28 23.74 14.50
CA LEU A 198 35.60 24.75 13.47
C LEU A 198 36.99 25.40 13.69
N ASP A 199 37.85 24.84 14.55
CA ASP A 199 39.15 25.43 14.90
C ASP A 199 40.33 24.95 14.03
N GLY A 200 40.08 24.01 13.12
CA GLY A 200 41.06 23.50 12.16
C GLY A 200 42.03 22.45 12.73
N ILE A 201 41.81 21.98 13.95
CA ILE A 201 42.64 20.93 14.58
C ILE A 201 41.77 19.81 15.15
N LYS A 202 42.03 18.55 14.75
CA LYS A 202 41.29 17.40 15.28
C LYS A 202 41.46 17.31 16.81
N ASN A 203 40.43 17.66 17.58
CA ASN A 203 40.45 17.68 19.04
C ASN A 203 39.11 17.28 19.68
N GLN A 204 39.12 17.07 21.01
CA GLN A 204 38.00 16.47 21.75
C GLN A 204 37.50 15.14 21.13
N GLU A 205 36.18 14.94 21.07
CA GLU A 205 35.50 13.71 20.64
C GLU A 205 35.35 13.58 19.11
N GLU A 206 35.99 14.47 18.34
CA GLU A 206 35.96 14.48 16.87
C GLU A 206 36.53 13.22 16.21
N THR A 207 36.01 12.88 15.04
CA THR A 207 36.52 11.75 14.25
C THR A 207 37.38 12.18 13.06
N ASP A 208 37.16 13.37 12.50
CA ASP A 208 38.14 14.07 11.68
C ASP A 208 38.19 15.56 12.05
N ILE A 209 39.12 16.32 11.47
CA ILE A 209 39.26 17.76 11.74
C ILE A 209 37.91 18.47 11.51
N ASP A 210 37.42 19.16 12.55
CA ASP A 210 36.17 19.93 12.58
C ASP A 210 34.88 19.11 12.37
N CYS A 211 34.92 17.78 12.45
CA CYS A 211 33.74 16.95 12.18
C CYS A 211 33.68 15.57 12.87
N GLY A 212 32.45 15.04 12.96
CA GLY A 212 32.13 13.73 13.51
C GLY A 212 32.21 13.63 15.04
N GLY A 213 31.89 12.46 15.58
CA GLY A 213 31.62 12.28 17.00
C GLY A 213 30.24 12.83 17.39
N ASP A 214 29.84 12.62 18.64
CA ASP A 214 28.49 12.97 19.11
C ASP A 214 28.22 14.49 19.16
N ARG A 215 29.26 15.34 19.10
CA ARG A 215 29.16 16.79 19.32
C ARG A 215 29.33 17.68 18.10
N CYS A 216 30.00 17.20 17.05
CA CYS A 216 30.32 18.01 15.88
C CYS A 216 29.42 17.66 14.68
N ALA A 217 29.43 18.53 13.66
CA ALA A 217 28.71 18.25 12.42
C ALA A 217 29.27 16.98 11.77
N LYS A 218 28.41 16.20 11.12
CA LYS A 218 28.84 14.97 10.45
C LYS A 218 29.88 15.26 9.36
N CYS A 219 30.86 14.39 9.24
CA CYS A 219 31.93 14.43 8.27
C CYS A 219 31.46 14.11 6.83
N GLU A 220 32.04 14.81 5.86
CA GLU A 220 31.92 14.53 4.42
C GLU A 220 32.64 13.22 4.03
N ASP A 221 32.43 12.76 2.80
CA ASP A 221 33.07 11.55 2.27
C ASP A 221 34.61 11.61 2.34
N LEU A 222 35.25 10.45 2.52
CA LEU A 222 36.69 10.23 2.71
C LEU A 222 37.31 10.80 4.00
N LYS A 223 36.55 11.55 4.80
CA LYS A 223 36.94 12.00 6.15
C LYS A 223 36.93 10.85 7.14
N LYS A 224 37.70 10.96 8.22
CA LYS A 224 37.79 9.92 9.25
C LYS A 224 36.53 9.82 10.13
N CYS A 225 36.18 8.60 10.46
CA CYS A 225 35.05 8.24 11.31
C CYS A 225 35.42 7.08 12.24
N ASN A 226 34.70 6.95 13.35
CA ASN A 226 34.73 5.80 14.24
C ASN A 226 33.43 4.96 14.13
N ASN A 227 32.32 5.57 13.71
CA ASN A 227 31.00 4.96 13.57
C ASN A 227 30.16 5.66 12.48
N ASP A 228 29.06 5.03 12.06
CA ASP A 228 28.19 5.51 10.98
C ASP A 228 27.50 6.85 11.27
N CYS A 229 27.27 7.20 12.54
CA CYS A 229 26.69 8.50 12.91
C CYS A 229 27.65 9.66 12.63
N ASP A 230 28.96 9.42 12.56
CA ASP A 230 29.96 10.44 12.26
C ASP A 230 29.88 10.94 10.81
N CYS A 231 29.24 10.20 9.89
CA CYS A 231 29.30 10.45 8.45
C CYS A 231 28.00 10.99 7.85
N ILE A 232 28.09 11.97 6.95
CA ILE A 232 26.93 12.51 6.20
C ILE A 232 26.26 11.41 5.37
N SER A 233 27.07 10.51 4.77
CA SER A 233 26.59 9.33 4.06
C SER A 233 25.92 8.27 4.94
N GLY A 234 26.08 8.36 6.27
CA GLY A 234 25.63 7.36 7.22
C GLY A 234 26.41 6.03 7.14
N LEU A 235 27.60 6.03 6.56
CA LEU A 235 28.43 4.84 6.34
C LEU A 235 29.89 5.12 6.67
N CYS A 236 30.41 4.46 7.71
CA CYS A 236 31.80 4.50 8.13
C CYS A 236 32.53 3.19 7.75
N GLU A 237 33.14 3.14 6.57
CA GLU A 237 33.90 1.97 6.11
C GLU A 237 35.40 2.20 6.29
N ASN A 238 36.09 1.23 6.91
CA ASN A 238 37.55 1.27 7.13
C ASN A 238 38.04 2.52 7.90
N ASN A 239 37.21 3.06 8.81
CA ASN A 239 37.43 4.33 9.53
C ASN A 239 37.44 5.59 8.63
N GLN A 240 36.80 5.53 7.46
CA GLN A 240 36.53 6.68 6.59
C GLN A 240 35.06 6.71 6.17
N CYS A 241 34.51 7.91 6.03
CA CYS A 241 33.15 8.09 5.53
C CYS A 241 33.08 7.63 4.08
N ALA A 242 32.34 6.56 3.83
CA ALA A 242 32.21 6.00 2.51
C ALA A 242 31.33 6.90 1.65
N SER A 243 31.77 7.21 0.43
CA SER A 243 30.93 7.94 -0.52
C SER A 243 29.74 7.10 -0.93
N SER A 244 28.55 7.70 -0.94
CA SER A 244 27.36 7.02 -1.46
C SER A 244 27.46 6.84 -2.98
N PHE A 245 27.96 5.66 -3.36
CA PHE A 245 28.07 5.12 -4.72
C PHE A 245 29.28 5.60 -5.57
N GLN A 246 30.37 4.81 -5.54
CA GLN A 246 31.15 4.49 -6.74
C GLN A 246 31.73 3.07 -6.64
N GLY A 247 31.15 2.14 -7.40
CA GLY A 247 31.91 1.00 -7.89
C GLY A 247 32.67 1.44 -9.14
N ASN A 248 33.99 1.28 -9.18
CA ASN A 248 34.75 1.47 -10.41
C ASN A 248 35.92 0.48 -10.50
N GLU A 249 36.34 0.25 -11.75
CA GLU A 249 37.36 -0.71 -12.14
C GLU A 249 38.75 -0.38 -11.57
N THR A 250 39.57 -1.42 -11.35
CA THR A 250 41.02 -1.30 -11.54
C THR A 250 41.58 -2.50 -12.30
N SER A 251 42.27 -2.19 -13.39
CA SER A 251 43.08 -3.12 -14.20
C SER A 251 44.52 -3.21 -13.68
N ALA A 252 45.26 -4.21 -14.18
CA ALA A 252 46.66 -4.59 -13.92
C ALA A 252 46.85 -5.63 -12.78
N GLU A 253 47.74 -6.61 -12.89
CA GLU A 253 48.84 -6.79 -13.85
C GLU A 253 49.12 -8.28 -14.18
N SER A 254 49.85 -8.53 -15.27
CA SER A 254 50.17 -9.86 -15.81
C SER A 254 51.42 -10.49 -15.18
N SER A 255 51.38 -11.78 -14.83
CA SER A 255 52.54 -12.69 -14.97
C SER A 255 52.15 -14.18 -14.97
N THR A 256 53.00 -14.99 -15.60
CA THR A 256 52.75 -16.36 -16.08
C THR A 256 53.24 -17.47 -15.13
N VAL A 257 52.73 -18.71 -15.30
CA VAL A 257 53.52 -19.94 -15.68
C VAL A 257 52.72 -21.27 -15.53
N THR A 258 52.40 -21.85 -16.70
CA THR A 258 52.30 -23.29 -17.11
C THR A 258 51.49 -24.38 -16.38
N THR A 259 50.50 -24.93 -17.12
CA THR A 259 50.20 -26.38 -17.45
C THR A 259 50.02 -27.41 -16.31
N VAL A 260 49.14 -28.42 -16.39
CA VAL A 260 48.45 -29.15 -17.50
C VAL A 260 47.09 -29.66 -16.94
N ASP A 261 46.10 -30.21 -17.67
CA ASP A 261 46.00 -30.68 -19.06
C ASP A 261 44.62 -30.32 -19.70
N SER A 262 43.85 -31.30 -20.21
CA SER A 262 42.67 -31.15 -21.08
C SER A 262 41.56 -32.18 -20.83
N VAL A 263 40.30 -31.81 -21.08
CA VAL A 263 39.30 -32.53 -21.92
C VAL A 263 38.31 -31.50 -22.47
N SER A 264 37.87 -31.69 -23.72
CA SER A 264 37.03 -30.77 -24.49
C SER A 264 35.53 -31.11 -24.48
N THR A 265 34.69 -30.08 -24.72
CA THR A 265 33.38 -30.25 -25.37
C THR A 265 33.19 -29.15 -26.43
N THR A 266 32.72 -29.53 -27.61
CA THR A 266 32.51 -28.63 -28.75
C THR A 266 31.05 -28.23 -28.90
N SER A 267 30.83 -27.01 -29.37
CA SER A 267 29.51 -26.46 -29.70
C SER A 267 28.96 -26.99 -31.03
N THR A 268 27.64 -27.13 -31.12
CA THR A 268 26.90 -27.23 -32.39
C THR A 268 25.63 -26.38 -32.35
N ASN A 269 25.21 -25.93 -33.54
CA ASN A 269 24.31 -24.79 -33.72
C ASN A 269 22.81 -25.15 -33.66
N TRP A 270 22.00 -24.16 -33.32
CA TRP A 270 20.55 -24.20 -33.50
C TRP A 270 20.14 -23.90 -34.95
N THR A 271 19.18 -24.65 -35.48
CA THR A 271 18.44 -24.32 -36.70
C THR A 271 16.93 -24.43 -36.48
N THR A 272 16.20 -23.53 -37.13
CA THR A 272 14.77 -23.26 -36.93
C THR A 272 13.89 -24.28 -37.67
N ILE A 273 12.77 -24.70 -37.06
CA ILE A 273 11.66 -25.35 -37.76
C ILE A 273 10.33 -24.69 -37.38
N LEU A 274 9.54 -24.34 -38.39
CA LEU A 274 8.18 -23.81 -38.30
C LEU A 274 7.15 -24.93 -38.39
N SER A 275 6.04 -24.82 -37.65
CA SER A 275 4.75 -25.39 -38.07
C SER A 275 3.53 -24.65 -37.49
N ARG A 276 2.56 -24.35 -38.36
CA ARG A 276 1.12 -24.12 -38.08
C ARG A 276 0.47 -25.51 -37.89
N GLU A 277 -0.75 -25.78 -37.43
CA GLU A 277 -1.98 -25.06 -37.02
C GLU A 277 -2.80 -26.08 -36.14
N SER A 278 -3.95 -25.87 -35.49
CA SER A 278 -5.01 -24.85 -35.49
C SER A 278 -5.81 -24.90 -34.15
N THR A 279 -7.05 -24.39 -34.10
CA THR A 279 -7.97 -24.32 -32.94
C THR A 279 -9.10 -25.36 -32.96
N THR A 280 -9.52 -25.88 -31.80
CA THR A 280 -10.93 -26.26 -31.50
C THR A 280 -11.23 -26.25 -29.99
N THR A 281 -12.44 -25.82 -29.62
CA THR A 281 -12.98 -25.75 -28.25
C THR A 281 -13.72 -27.02 -27.83
N ALA A 282 -13.50 -27.54 -26.61
CA ALA A 282 -14.49 -28.33 -25.86
C ALA A 282 -14.12 -28.44 -24.35
N THR A 283 -15.10 -28.21 -23.48
CA THR A 283 -15.02 -28.41 -22.01
C THR A 283 -15.16 -29.87 -21.61
N TRP A 284 -14.31 -30.37 -20.70
CA TRP A 284 -14.60 -31.54 -19.86
C TRP A 284 -13.99 -31.42 -18.46
N MET A 285 -14.77 -31.83 -17.45
CA MET A 285 -14.30 -32.04 -16.08
C MET A 285 -13.46 -33.31 -16.00
N THR A 286 -12.49 -33.39 -15.08
CA THR A 286 -11.89 -34.67 -14.67
C THR A 286 -11.80 -34.78 -13.15
N THR A 287 -12.60 -35.69 -12.61
CA THR A 287 -12.50 -36.21 -11.24
C THR A 287 -11.20 -37.00 -11.04
N SER A 288 -10.66 -36.94 -9.83
CA SER A 288 -9.46 -37.66 -9.41
C SER A 288 -9.72 -39.17 -9.20
N ILE A 289 -8.75 -40.00 -9.59
CA ILE A 289 -8.64 -41.40 -9.17
C ILE A 289 -7.20 -41.66 -8.72
N ASN A 290 -7.06 -42.36 -7.60
CA ASN A 290 -5.79 -42.66 -6.94
C ASN A 290 -5.57 -44.18 -7.01
N THR A 291 -4.39 -44.65 -7.46
CA THR A 291 -4.06 -46.09 -7.50
C THR A 291 -2.61 -46.36 -7.16
N SER A 292 -2.39 -47.01 -6.01
CA SER A 292 -1.12 -47.61 -5.58
C SER A 292 -1.12 -49.11 -5.91
N ILE A 293 0.00 -49.64 -6.44
CA ILE A 293 0.22 -51.09 -6.59
C ILE A 293 1.65 -51.46 -6.14
N ILE A 294 1.73 -52.57 -5.42
CA ILE A 294 2.92 -53.18 -4.82
C ILE A 294 3.44 -54.33 -5.71
N SER A 295 4.73 -54.62 -5.70
CA SER A 295 5.27 -55.93 -6.11
C SER A 295 6.53 -56.30 -5.33
N THR A 296 6.83 -57.60 -5.19
CA THR A 296 7.74 -58.18 -4.19
C THR A 296 8.64 -59.31 -4.74
N ASN A 297 9.74 -59.60 -4.00
CA ASN A 297 10.63 -60.78 -4.06
C ASN A 297 11.59 -60.90 -5.27
N GLY A 298 12.83 -61.40 -5.13
CA GLY A 298 13.58 -61.81 -3.93
C GLY A 298 15.01 -62.37 -4.19
N THR A 299 15.74 -62.64 -3.09
CA THR A 299 16.86 -63.62 -2.90
C THR A 299 18.11 -63.62 -3.81
N ASP A 300 19.28 -63.18 -3.29
CA ASP A 300 20.36 -64.09 -2.80
C ASP A 300 21.65 -63.35 -2.33
N THR A 301 22.41 -63.98 -1.41
CA THR A 301 23.72 -63.54 -0.84
C THR A 301 24.52 -64.81 -0.40
N PRO A 302 25.80 -64.78 0.06
CA PRO A 302 26.75 -63.67 0.26
C PRO A 302 28.20 -63.91 -0.25
N LEU A 303 29.06 -62.87 -0.26
CA LEU A 303 30.38 -62.83 0.45
C LEU A 303 31.22 -61.55 0.19
N ASN A 304 31.11 -60.60 1.13
CA ASN A 304 32.21 -59.90 1.80
C ASN A 304 33.38 -59.24 0.99
N ARG A 305 33.32 -57.91 0.78
CA ARG A 305 34.39 -56.96 1.24
C ARG A 305 34.01 -55.47 1.11
N THR A 306 34.02 -54.79 2.27
CA THR A 306 34.52 -53.42 2.54
C THR A 306 34.16 -52.21 1.63
N SER A 307 33.41 -51.29 2.24
CA SER A 307 33.63 -49.82 2.26
C SER A 307 32.89 -48.88 1.29
N ALA A 308 32.33 -47.81 1.90
CA ALA A 308 31.88 -46.53 1.33
C ALA A 308 30.69 -46.52 0.36
N SER A 309 29.48 -46.33 0.92
CA SER A 309 28.27 -45.98 0.15
C SER A 309 28.35 -44.55 -0.40
N ARG A 310 28.39 -44.41 -1.73
CA ARG A 310 28.24 -43.13 -2.43
C ARG A 310 26.78 -42.93 -2.83
N THR A 311 25.96 -42.41 -1.92
CA THR A 311 24.55 -42.12 -2.19
C THR A 311 24.46 -40.94 -3.16
N THR A 312 23.98 -41.20 -4.38
CA THR A 312 23.64 -40.17 -5.37
C THR A 312 22.36 -39.46 -4.94
N THR A 313 22.48 -38.29 -4.32
CA THR A 313 21.37 -37.35 -4.18
C THR A 313 20.99 -36.81 -5.55
N THR A 314 19.80 -37.18 -6.04
CA THR A 314 19.17 -36.52 -7.18
C THR A 314 18.79 -35.10 -6.81
N THR A 315 19.57 -34.13 -7.29
CA THR A 315 19.28 -32.70 -7.12
C THR A 315 18.11 -32.30 -8.00
N THR A 316 16.88 -32.50 -7.51
CA THR A 316 15.69 -31.89 -8.12
C THR A 316 15.71 -30.39 -7.82
N THR A 317 16.22 -29.59 -8.75
CA THR A 317 15.95 -28.15 -8.76
C THR A 317 14.44 -27.92 -8.87
N PRO A 318 13.80 -27.25 -7.90
CA PRO A 318 12.41 -26.86 -8.05
C PRO A 318 12.35 -25.68 -9.03
N SER A 319 12.25 -25.97 -10.33
CA SER A 319 11.73 -25.01 -11.28
C SER A 319 10.31 -24.67 -10.85
N ALA A 320 10.08 -23.41 -10.48
CA ALA A 320 8.78 -22.93 -10.01
C ALA A 320 7.75 -22.95 -11.15
N VAL A 321 7.08 -24.09 -11.32
CA VAL A 321 5.93 -24.21 -12.22
C VAL A 321 4.73 -23.55 -11.53
N LEU A 322 4.38 -22.37 -12.00
CA LEU A 322 3.18 -21.63 -11.57
C LEU A 322 1.94 -22.48 -11.82
N LEU A 323 1.16 -22.75 -10.78
CA LEU A 323 -0.23 -23.18 -10.92
C LEU A 323 -1.10 -21.95 -11.25
N ASN A 324 -1.94 -22.09 -12.28
CA ASN A 324 -2.71 -21.01 -12.89
C ASN A 324 -3.64 -20.29 -11.90
N GLY A 325 -3.36 -19.00 -11.60
CA GLY A 325 -4.35 -17.97 -11.30
C GLY A 325 -5.30 -18.15 -10.09
N THR A 326 -5.21 -19.25 -9.34
CA THR A 326 -6.09 -19.52 -8.20
C THR A 326 -5.46 -19.06 -6.89
N CYS A 327 -6.19 -18.23 -6.14
CA CYS A 327 -5.81 -17.85 -4.78
C CYS A 327 -5.70 -19.09 -3.89
N ILE A 328 -4.58 -19.22 -3.18
CA ILE A 328 -4.38 -20.28 -2.16
C ILE A 328 -5.15 -19.96 -0.87
N SER A 329 -5.51 -18.69 -0.71
CA SER A 329 -6.24 -18.08 0.40
C SER A 329 -7.61 -17.54 -0.05
N LYS A 330 -8.36 -16.96 0.89
CA LYS A 330 -9.63 -16.25 0.63
C LYS A 330 -9.47 -15.22 -0.49
N SER A 331 -10.49 -15.09 -1.34
CA SER A 331 -10.54 -14.09 -2.41
C SER A 331 -11.80 -13.23 -2.31
N ILE A 332 -11.74 -12.04 -2.93
CA ILE A 332 -12.88 -11.14 -3.13
C ILE A 332 -12.93 -10.68 -4.59
N VAL A 333 -14.11 -10.35 -5.08
CA VAL A 333 -14.28 -9.67 -6.38
C VAL A 333 -14.60 -8.21 -6.10
N TRP A 334 -13.76 -7.29 -6.59
CA TRP A 334 -13.90 -5.86 -6.35
C TRP A 334 -13.45 -5.06 -7.57
N LYS A 335 -14.27 -4.08 -7.98
CA LYS A 335 -14.12 -3.25 -9.20
C LYS A 335 -13.85 -4.05 -10.48
N GLY A 336 -14.44 -5.24 -10.59
CA GLY A 336 -14.32 -6.11 -11.77
C GLY A 336 -13.10 -7.03 -11.78
N TYR A 337 -12.24 -6.96 -10.76
CA TYR A 337 -11.05 -7.80 -10.62
C TYR A 337 -11.20 -8.80 -9.48
N THR A 338 -10.54 -9.96 -9.60
CA THR A 338 -10.43 -10.92 -8.49
C THR A 338 -9.15 -10.64 -7.71
N TRP A 339 -9.29 -10.46 -6.40
CA TRP A 339 -8.20 -10.19 -5.47
C TRP A 339 -8.03 -11.35 -4.49
N CYS A 340 -6.82 -11.88 -4.39
CA CYS A 340 -6.40 -12.82 -3.36
C CYS A 340 -5.98 -12.06 -2.09
N LEU A 341 -6.53 -12.41 -0.94
CA LEU A 341 -6.19 -11.80 0.35
C LEU A 341 -5.05 -12.59 1.00
N ARG A 342 -4.06 -11.93 1.58
CA ARG A 342 -2.96 -12.63 2.25
C ARG A 342 -3.37 -13.15 3.63
N ASP A 343 -2.92 -14.36 3.94
CA ASP A 343 -3.08 -15.03 5.24
C ASP A 343 -1.78 -15.77 5.57
N ASP A 344 -1.08 -15.39 6.63
CA ASP A 344 0.13 -16.11 7.06
C ASP A 344 -0.16 -17.26 8.03
N VAL A 345 -1.39 -17.39 8.56
CA VAL A 345 -1.76 -18.50 9.46
C VAL A 345 -2.01 -19.80 8.68
N ASN A 346 -2.38 -19.68 7.40
CA ASN A 346 -2.68 -20.79 6.51
C ASN A 346 -1.53 -21.16 5.53
N SER A 347 -0.35 -20.56 5.65
CA SER A 347 0.80 -20.84 4.77
C SER A 347 1.54 -22.16 5.11
N GLY A 348 0.78 -23.22 5.38
CA GLY A 348 1.28 -24.59 5.32
C GLY A 348 1.60 -24.92 3.85
N SER A 349 2.89 -25.03 3.52
CA SER A 349 3.47 -25.21 2.18
C SER A 349 3.61 -23.95 1.30
N GLY A 350 4.81 -23.36 1.36
CA GLY A 350 5.65 -23.14 0.17
C GLY A 350 5.37 -21.96 -0.77
N TYR A 351 4.19 -21.34 -0.77
CA TYR A 351 3.90 -20.26 -1.74
C TYR A 351 4.18 -18.84 -1.24
N TYR A 352 4.01 -18.63 0.07
CA TYR A 352 4.55 -17.50 0.83
C TYR A 352 5.00 -18.10 2.16
N PRO A 353 6.31 -18.23 2.47
CA PRO A 353 6.69 -18.51 3.85
C PRO A 353 6.22 -17.33 4.71
N SER A 354 5.59 -17.65 5.85
CA SER A 354 5.38 -16.71 6.95
C SER A 354 6.69 -15.97 7.20
N LEU A 355 6.70 -14.65 7.03
CA LEU A 355 7.95 -13.88 6.94
C LEU A 355 8.57 -13.60 8.32
N SER A 356 8.87 -14.67 9.06
CA SER A 356 9.91 -14.64 10.09
C SER A 356 11.27 -14.54 9.37
N PHE A 357 11.67 -13.32 9.05
CA PHE A 357 12.98 -13.05 8.45
C PHE A 357 14.08 -13.35 9.47
N GLU A 358 14.87 -14.41 9.27
CA GLU A 358 16.13 -14.60 9.99
C GLU A 358 17.29 -13.91 9.23
N PHE A 359 17.51 -12.62 9.49
CA PHE A 359 18.73 -11.95 9.03
C PHE A 359 19.93 -12.40 9.88
N LYS A 360 20.74 -13.34 9.37
CA LYS A 360 22.03 -13.64 9.98
C LYS A 360 23.09 -12.63 9.53
N TYR A 361 23.22 -11.56 10.31
CA TYR A 361 24.47 -10.81 10.36
C TYR A 361 25.57 -11.63 11.03
N SER A 362 26.84 -11.32 10.75
CA SER A 362 28.06 -11.98 11.25
C SER A 362 28.25 -11.96 12.78
N ASN A 363 27.29 -11.41 13.51
CA ASN A 363 27.33 -11.08 14.93
C ASN A 363 26.63 -12.13 15.81
N GLY A 364 25.97 -13.13 15.22
CA GLY A 364 25.44 -14.29 15.95
C GLY A 364 24.05 -14.16 16.60
N TYR A 365 23.24 -13.16 16.20
CA TYR A 365 21.86 -13.01 16.67
C TYR A 365 20.85 -13.60 15.67
N SER A 366 19.83 -14.32 16.17
CA SER A 366 18.67 -14.81 15.40
C SER A 366 17.44 -13.95 15.67
N TYR A 367 16.64 -13.70 14.63
CA TYR A 367 15.45 -12.84 14.65
C TYR A 367 14.16 -13.65 14.75
N ILE A 368 13.16 -13.14 15.49
CA ILE A 368 11.77 -13.60 15.45
C ILE A 368 10.86 -12.36 15.48
N GLY A 369 10.17 -12.08 14.37
CA GLY A 369 9.31 -10.90 14.22
C GLY A 369 8.71 -10.79 12.82
N SER A 370 7.68 -11.59 12.54
CA SER A 370 6.96 -11.54 11.26
C SER A 370 5.84 -10.52 11.27
N ASN A 371 5.68 -9.77 10.18
CA ASN A 371 4.46 -9.01 9.96
C ASN A 371 3.33 -9.99 9.59
N GLU A 372 2.34 -10.13 10.47
CA GLU A 372 1.25 -11.11 10.36
C GLU A 372 0.08 -10.55 9.54
N TYR A 373 -0.11 -11.03 8.31
CA TYR A 373 -1.25 -10.67 7.47
C TYR A 373 -2.45 -11.57 7.74
N LYS A 374 -3.63 -10.96 7.92
CA LYS A 374 -4.90 -11.67 8.11
C LYS A 374 -5.93 -11.27 7.06
N THR A 375 -6.68 -12.24 6.55
CA THR A 375 -7.75 -11.98 5.58
C THR A 375 -8.90 -11.16 6.16
N ASP A 376 -9.12 -11.20 7.48
CA ASP A 376 -10.12 -10.38 8.16
C ASP A 376 -9.71 -8.90 8.30
N ASN A 377 -8.51 -8.53 7.86
CA ASN A 377 -8.08 -7.13 7.73
C ASN A 377 -8.31 -6.54 6.34
N VAL A 378 -8.91 -7.32 5.44
CA VAL A 378 -9.32 -6.91 4.09
C VAL A 378 -10.79 -7.28 3.89
N TRP A 379 -11.67 -6.29 3.78
CA TRP A 379 -13.10 -6.53 3.52
C TRP A 379 -13.70 -5.47 2.61
N ILE A 380 -14.89 -5.78 2.07
CA ILE A 380 -15.72 -4.83 1.34
C ILE A 380 -16.90 -4.48 2.24
N ASP A 381 -17.19 -3.20 2.43
CA ASP A 381 -18.31 -2.75 3.25
C ASP A 381 -19.66 -2.82 2.50
N HIS A 382 -20.73 -2.41 3.19
CA HIS A 382 -22.09 -2.36 2.62
C HIS A 382 -22.25 -1.33 1.49
N LYS A 383 -21.29 -0.41 1.29
CA LYS A 383 -21.26 0.58 0.20
C LYS A 383 -20.39 0.11 -0.99
N GLY A 384 -19.71 -1.03 -0.88
CA GLY A 384 -18.81 -1.54 -1.91
C GLY A 384 -17.39 -0.96 -1.86
N LEU A 385 -17.02 -0.31 -0.77
CA LEU A 385 -15.68 0.26 -0.55
C LEU A 385 -14.76 -0.83 -0.01
N LEU A 386 -13.48 -0.83 -0.41
CA LEU A 386 -12.48 -1.79 0.04
C LEU A 386 -11.73 -1.21 1.25
N HIS A 387 -11.74 -1.93 2.36
CA HIS A 387 -11.06 -1.53 3.59
C HIS A 387 -9.78 -2.33 3.80
N LEU A 388 -8.71 -1.64 4.21
CA LEU A 388 -7.45 -2.22 4.67
C LEU A 388 -7.20 -1.71 6.09
N ARG A 389 -6.99 -2.62 7.06
CA ARG A 389 -6.65 -2.23 8.44
C ARG A 389 -5.39 -2.88 8.99
N ILE A 390 -4.77 -2.18 9.94
CA ILE A 390 -3.86 -2.72 10.94
C ILE A 390 -4.62 -2.72 12.27
N ILE A 391 -4.69 -3.87 12.94
CA ILE A 391 -5.44 -4.00 14.21
C ILE A 391 -4.78 -5.01 15.15
N ASN A 392 -4.86 -4.72 16.45
CA ASN A 392 -4.55 -5.68 17.51
C ASN A 392 -5.79 -6.53 17.82
N THR A 393 -5.64 -7.85 17.75
CA THR A 393 -6.63 -8.82 18.23
C THR A 393 -5.92 -9.80 19.15
N SER A 394 -6.31 -9.83 20.43
CA SER A 394 -5.74 -10.72 21.46
C SER A 394 -4.21 -10.59 21.61
N ASP A 395 -3.75 -9.34 21.78
CA ASP A 395 -2.34 -8.93 21.91
C ASP A 395 -1.46 -9.19 20.67
N ILE A 396 -2.08 -9.58 19.54
CA ILE A 396 -1.42 -9.80 18.26
C ILE A 396 -1.85 -8.73 17.27
N TRP A 397 -0.90 -7.88 16.88
CA TRP A 397 -1.06 -6.94 15.78
C TRP A 397 -0.97 -7.64 14.44
N SER A 398 -1.89 -7.29 13.54
CA SER A 398 -1.97 -7.88 12.20
C SER A 398 -2.24 -6.82 11.14
N SER A 399 -1.74 -7.06 9.93
CA SER A 399 -1.76 -6.15 8.78
C SER A 399 -2.73 -6.62 7.69
N ALA A 400 -2.91 -5.79 6.67
CA ALA A 400 -3.73 -6.07 5.49
C ALA A 400 -2.88 -6.17 4.22
N ALA A 401 -3.11 -7.19 3.39
CA ALA A 401 -2.54 -7.27 2.05
C ALA A 401 -3.44 -8.07 1.10
N LEU A 402 -3.45 -7.66 -0.16
CA LEU A 402 -4.15 -8.34 -1.25
C LEU A 402 -3.46 -8.10 -2.59
N TYR A 403 -3.71 -8.97 -3.56
CA TYR A 403 -3.17 -8.88 -4.91
C TYR A 403 -4.12 -9.45 -5.96
N THR A 404 -4.06 -8.95 -7.20
CA THR A 404 -4.90 -9.44 -8.29
C THR A 404 -4.46 -10.82 -8.79
N THR A 405 -5.40 -11.65 -9.22
CA THR A 405 -5.10 -12.83 -10.04
C THR A 405 -4.66 -12.43 -11.46
N ASP A 406 -5.25 -11.35 -11.95
CA ASP A 406 -4.94 -10.76 -13.25
C ASP A 406 -3.55 -10.12 -13.25
N ARG A 407 -2.86 -10.19 -14.40
CA ARG A 407 -1.57 -9.56 -14.62
C ARG A 407 -1.74 -8.39 -15.59
N PHE A 408 -1.18 -7.25 -15.24
CA PHE A 408 -1.26 -6.01 -16.00
C PHE A 408 0.11 -5.68 -16.60
N THR A 409 0.10 -5.00 -17.74
CA THR A 409 1.31 -4.50 -18.41
C THR A 409 1.31 -2.97 -18.30
N PHE A 410 1.99 -2.28 -19.22
CA PHE A 410 1.89 -0.83 -19.42
C PHE A 410 0.45 -0.33 -19.33
N GLY A 411 0.27 0.93 -18.95
CA GLY A 411 -1.05 1.54 -18.75
C GLY A 411 -1.01 2.64 -17.68
N THR A 412 -2.19 3.18 -17.37
CA THR A 412 -2.40 4.07 -16.23
C THR A 412 -3.11 3.31 -15.12
N PHE A 413 -2.47 3.24 -13.96
CA PHE A 413 -2.98 2.61 -12.75
C PHE A 413 -3.37 3.72 -11.77
N GLN A 414 -4.55 3.62 -11.18
CA GLN A 414 -5.10 4.66 -10.33
C GLN A 414 -5.87 4.09 -9.15
N TRP A 415 -5.66 4.66 -7.96
CA TRP A 415 -6.42 4.39 -6.75
C TRP A 415 -7.04 5.66 -6.22
N GLN A 416 -8.31 5.60 -5.82
CA GLN A 416 -8.98 6.67 -5.05
C GLN A 416 -9.02 6.22 -3.58
N ILE A 417 -8.38 6.98 -2.71
CA ILE A 417 -8.04 6.58 -1.34
C ILE A 417 -8.57 7.60 -0.33
N GLU A 418 -9.40 7.13 0.60
CA GLU A 418 -9.79 7.83 1.81
C GLU A 418 -8.91 7.37 2.98
N GLY A 419 -8.19 8.32 3.56
CA GLY A 419 -7.29 8.12 4.70
C GLY A 419 -6.30 9.28 4.84
N SER A 420 -5.88 9.59 6.06
CA SER A 420 -4.95 10.69 6.34
C SER A 420 -3.50 10.33 5.95
N LEU A 421 -3.20 10.20 4.65
CA LEU A 421 -1.91 9.68 4.14
C LEU A 421 -0.69 10.48 4.62
N ASN A 422 -0.83 11.80 4.81
CA ASN A 422 0.22 12.61 5.44
C ASN A 422 0.45 12.24 6.92
N ALA A 423 -0.60 11.89 7.65
CA ALA A 423 -0.57 11.63 9.09
C ALA A 423 -0.55 10.13 9.46
N LEU A 424 -0.12 9.24 8.55
CA LEU A 424 0.16 7.84 8.90
C LEU A 424 1.25 7.78 9.98
N ASP A 425 1.04 6.89 10.96
CA ASP A 425 2.00 6.61 12.02
C ASP A 425 3.40 6.29 11.44
N PRO A 426 4.50 6.68 12.09
CA PRO A 426 5.83 6.46 11.54
C PRO A 426 6.16 5.01 11.16
N LYS A 427 5.59 4.05 11.89
CA LYS A 427 5.76 2.60 11.67
C LYS A 427 4.71 2.01 10.72
N VAL A 428 3.85 2.81 10.09
CA VAL A 428 2.86 2.31 9.11
C VAL A 428 3.31 2.61 7.68
N VAL A 429 3.10 1.63 6.81
CA VAL A 429 3.40 1.67 5.38
C VAL A 429 2.15 1.30 4.59
N LEU A 430 1.71 2.19 3.70
CA LEU A 430 0.76 1.87 2.64
C LEU A 430 1.54 1.75 1.32
N SER A 431 1.61 0.56 0.74
CA SER A 431 2.24 0.31 -0.57
C SER A 431 1.18 0.00 -1.64
N LEU A 432 1.27 0.65 -2.79
CA LEU A 432 0.44 0.45 -3.98
C LEU A 432 1.36 0.15 -5.17
N TYR A 433 1.37 -1.09 -5.67
CA TYR A 433 2.44 -1.52 -6.57
C TYR A 433 2.03 -2.62 -7.55
N THR A 434 2.78 -2.75 -8.64
CA THR A 434 2.84 -3.98 -9.44
C THR A 434 4.14 -4.69 -9.15
N SER A 435 4.15 -6.03 -9.06
CA SER A 435 5.41 -6.79 -8.95
C SER A 435 5.26 -8.19 -9.52
N ILE A 436 6.28 -8.68 -10.24
CA ILE A 436 6.30 -10.11 -10.64
C ILE A 436 6.69 -11.02 -9.46
N SER A 437 7.35 -10.48 -8.44
CA SER A 437 7.92 -11.25 -7.34
C SER A 437 6.92 -11.35 -6.19
N LEU A 438 6.37 -12.56 -6.02
CA LEU A 438 5.53 -12.88 -4.86
C LEU A 438 6.38 -13.10 -3.60
N THR A 439 7.63 -13.54 -3.74
CA THR A 439 8.55 -13.77 -2.62
C THR A 439 9.70 -12.76 -2.60
N VAL A 440 10.34 -12.62 -1.44
CA VAL A 440 11.24 -11.50 -1.12
C VAL A 440 12.70 -11.79 -1.49
N ASP A 441 13.03 -13.04 -1.81
CA ASP A 441 14.32 -13.64 -1.48
C ASP A 441 15.05 -14.23 -2.70
N THR A 442 15.22 -13.41 -3.75
CA THR A 442 16.36 -13.56 -4.69
C THR A 442 16.48 -12.41 -5.68
N MET A 443 15.38 -11.88 -6.23
CA MET A 443 15.40 -11.02 -7.42
C MET A 443 14.28 -9.96 -7.45
N ARG A 444 14.44 -8.83 -6.72
CA ARG A 444 13.52 -7.68 -6.80
C ARG A 444 13.66 -6.95 -8.14
N THR A 445 12.86 -7.39 -9.09
CA THR A 445 12.79 -6.85 -10.45
C THR A 445 11.35 -6.68 -10.90
N ASN A 446 11.14 -5.87 -11.93
CA ASN A 446 9.84 -5.57 -12.54
C ASN A 446 8.78 -5.16 -11.50
N GLU A 447 9.07 -4.11 -10.73
CA GLU A 447 8.13 -3.50 -9.79
C GLU A 447 8.03 -1.98 -9.96
N VAL A 448 6.80 -1.47 -9.98
CA VAL A 448 6.45 -0.05 -9.95
C VAL A 448 5.63 0.19 -8.70
N ASN A 449 6.06 1.11 -7.81
CA ASN A 449 5.57 1.16 -6.44
C ASN A 449 5.42 2.60 -5.92
N ILE A 450 4.26 2.91 -5.33
CA ILE A 450 3.98 4.12 -4.54
C ILE A 450 3.88 3.70 -3.08
N GLU A 451 4.71 4.28 -2.21
CA GLU A 451 4.68 3.98 -0.77
C GLU A 451 4.48 5.26 0.04
N PHE A 452 3.47 5.25 0.93
CA PHE A 452 3.35 6.22 2.02
C PHE A 452 3.88 5.58 3.29
N ALA A 453 5.02 6.07 3.79
CA ALA A 453 5.80 5.45 4.85
C ALA A 453 6.81 6.43 5.43
N ARG A 454 7.04 6.42 6.76
CA ARG A 454 8.19 7.13 7.36
C ARG A 454 9.28 6.19 7.86
N TRP A 455 9.10 4.87 7.73
CA TRP A 455 10.11 3.87 8.09
C TRP A 455 10.58 3.97 9.56
N GLY A 456 9.66 4.29 10.47
CA GLY A 456 9.92 4.51 11.89
C GLY A 456 10.68 5.81 12.22
N LEU A 457 10.95 6.68 11.24
CA LEU A 457 11.71 7.91 11.40
C LEU A 457 10.84 9.10 11.82
N ASN A 458 11.48 10.14 12.37
CA ASN A 458 10.81 11.34 12.86
C ASN A 458 10.03 12.06 11.72
N PRO A 459 8.73 12.38 11.89
CA PRO A 459 7.91 13.04 10.87
C PRO A 459 8.40 14.39 10.34
N LEU A 460 9.17 15.15 11.13
CA LEU A 460 9.70 16.46 10.75
C LEU A 460 10.96 16.37 9.88
N MET A 461 11.63 15.23 9.88
CA MET A 461 12.93 15.03 9.19
C MET A 461 12.89 13.96 8.10
N SER A 462 11.81 13.16 8.00
CA SER A 462 11.70 12.08 7.02
C SER A 462 10.65 12.36 5.94
N PRO A 463 10.97 12.15 4.66
CA PRO A 463 9.95 12.13 3.61
C PRO A 463 8.99 10.96 3.88
N ASN A 464 7.71 11.17 3.58
CA ASN A 464 6.62 10.23 3.86
C ASN A 464 5.93 9.70 2.59
N LEU A 465 6.42 10.07 1.40
CA LEU A 465 5.97 9.56 0.10
C LEU A 465 7.18 9.14 -0.74
N PHE A 466 7.14 7.93 -1.28
CA PHE A 466 8.18 7.35 -2.10
C PHE A 466 7.58 6.85 -3.42
N TYR A 467 8.23 7.19 -4.53
CA TYR A 467 7.98 6.57 -5.83
C TYR A 467 9.20 5.72 -6.18
N ASN A 468 8.98 4.42 -6.34
CA ASN A 468 10.02 3.41 -6.46
C ASN A 468 9.82 2.62 -7.76
N ILE A 469 10.91 2.44 -8.53
CA ILE A 469 10.96 1.56 -9.70
C ILE A 469 12.10 0.57 -9.47
N TRP A 470 11.77 -0.71 -9.34
CA TRP A 470 12.75 -1.79 -9.40
C TRP A 470 12.98 -2.20 -10.85
N PRO A 471 14.24 -2.48 -11.23
CA PRO A 471 14.64 -2.64 -12.62
C PRO A 471 14.04 -3.88 -13.29
N ALA A 472 14.04 -3.93 -14.61
CA ALA A 472 13.66 -5.12 -15.37
C ALA A 472 14.60 -6.32 -15.14
N LYS A 473 15.89 -6.09 -14.82
CA LYS A 473 16.89 -7.14 -14.52
C LYS A 473 17.71 -6.80 -13.26
N ASN A 474 18.27 -7.83 -12.64
CA ASN A 474 18.92 -7.73 -11.32
C ASN A 474 20.23 -6.95 -11.27
N ASN A 475 20.87 -6.70 -12.41
CA ASN A 475 22.17 -6.04 -12.50
C ASN A 475 22.04 -4.55 -12.87
N GLU A 476 20.81 -4.03 -12.87
CA GLU A 476 20.48 -2.63 -13.17
C GLU A 476 20.07 -1.93 -11.87
N SER A 477 20.20 -0.61 -11.79
CA SER A 477 19.92 0.11 -10.54
C SER A 477 18.41 0.36 -10.36
N LYS A 478 17.92 0.20 -9.13
CA LYS A 478 16.64 0.78 -8.69
C LYS A 478 16.68 2.30 -8.90
N THR A 479 15.59 2.88 -9.37
CA THR A 479 15.42 4.35 -9.46
C THR A 479 14.16 4.78 -8.72
N GLY A 480 14.05 6.07 -8.40
CA GLY A 480 12.93 6.60 -7.64
C GLY A 480 13.19 7.99 -7.08
N SER A 481 12.24 8.48 -6.29
CA SER A 481 12.35 9.74 -5.56
C SER A 481 11.44 9.76 -4.34
N SER A 482 11.78 10.56 -3.33
CA SER A 482 11.06 10.67 -2.06
C SER A 482 10.73 12.12 -1.71
N PHE A 483 9.57 12.34 -1.08
CA PHE A 483 9.00 13.67 -0.88
C PHE A 483 8.33 13.82 0.49
N PHE A 484 8.30 15.05 0.99
CA PHE A 484 7.45 15.45 2.11
C PHE A 484 6.03 15.75 1.58
N TYR A 485 5.16 14.76 1.65
CA TYR A 485 3.76 14.82 1.26
C TYR A 485 2.90 15.41 2.38
N ASN A 486 2.60 16.70 2.25
CA ASN A 486 1.91 17.49 3.28
C ASN A 486 0.41 17.70 3.01
N ASN A 487 -0.22 16.92 2.12
CA ASN A 487 -1.66 17.08 1.83
C ASN A 487 -2.50 16.79 3.08
N LYS A 488 -3.43 17.69 3.41
CA LYS A 488 -4.38 17.53 4.51
C LYS A 488 -5.73 16.94 4.09
N ASN A 489 -5.99 16.85 2.78
CA ASN A 489 -7.20 16.21 2.28
C ASN A 489 -7.09 14.69 2.48
N ILE A 490 -8.04 14.12 3.22
CA ILE A 490 -8.12 12.67 3.45
C ILE A 490 -8.55 11.91 2.19
N TYR A 491 -9.21 12.58 1.25
CA TYR A 491 -9.53 12.02 -0.05
C TYR A 491 -8.40 12.35 -1.02
N THR A 492 -7.80 11.32 -1.63
CA THR A 492 -6.67 11.48 -2.55
C THR A 492 -6.80 10.53 -3.74
N THR A 493 -6.11 10.87 -4.83
CA THR A 493 -5.93 9.97 -5.97
C THR A 493 -4.45 9.70 -6.15
N GLN A 494 -4.07 8.42 -6.14
CA GLN A 494 -2.70 7.96 -6.39
C GLN A 494 -2.66 7.34 -7.78
N ARG A 495 -1.67 7.72 -8.60
CA ARG A 495 -1.59 7.30 -10.00
C ARG A 495 -0.14 7.03 -10.40
N PHE A 496 0.06 5.97 -11.17
CA PHE A 496 1.24 5.87 -12.04
C PHE A 496 0.86 5.53 -13.48
N ILE A 497 1.66 6.04 -14.40
CA ILE A 497 1.53 5.86 -15.84
C ILE A 497 2.80 5.14 -16.29
N TRP A 498 2.68 3.87 -16.59
CA TRP A 498 3.79 2.98 -16.93
C TRP A 498 3.79 2.70 -18.43
N SER A 499 4.95 2.87 -19.07
CA SER A 499 5.22 2.58 -20.47
C SER A 499 6.51 1.78 -20.59
N SER A 500 6.85 1.31 -21.79
CA SER A 500 8.13 0.64 -22.07
C SER A 500 9.35 1.56 -21.86
N GLU A 501 9.17 2.88 -21.89
CA GLU A 501 10.25 3.89 -21.92
C GLU A 501 10.35 4.70 -20.62
N SER A 502 9.26 4.85 -19.86
CA SER A 502 9.25 5.63 -18.61
C SER A 502 8.07 5.27 -17.70
N VAL A 503 8.20 5.65 -16.43
CA VAL A 503 7.09 5.71 -15.47
C VAL A 503 6.92 7.14 -14.97
N ALA A 504 5.70 7.65 -15.02
CA ALA A 504 5.31 8.92 -14.38
C ALA A 504 4.35 8.66 -13.22
N PHE A 505 4.63 9.26 -12.06
CA PHE A 505 3.88 9.13 -10.82
C PHE A 505 3.21 10.44 -10.44
N LYS A 506 2.00 10.36 -9.87
CA LYS A 506 1.24 11.52 -9.38
C LYS A 506 0.45 11.16 -8.12
N SER A 507 0.51 12.07 -7.13
CA SER A 507 -0.34 12.09 -5.95
C SER A 507 -1.18 13.37 -6.00
N ILE A 508 -2.50 13.19 -6.08
CA ILE A 508 -3.48 14.22 -6.39
C ILE A 508 -4.43 14.40 -5.21
N SER A 509 -4.85 15.63 -4.92
CA SER A 509 -5.84 15.92 -3.87
C SER A 509 -7.27 15.66 -4.38
N GLY A 510 -8.09 15.01 -3.56
CA GLY A 510 -9.44 14.61 -3.91
C GLY A 510 -9.52 13.35 -4.79
N PHE A 511 -10.74 12.90 -5.04
CA PHE A 511 -11.05 11.84 -6.00
C PHE A 511 -11.19 12.44 -7.40
N ARG A 512 -10.17 12.20 -8.24
CA ARG A 512 -10.02 12.88 -9.54
C ARG A 512 -9.61 11.90 -10.63
N ASN A 513 -10.19 12.06 -11.82
CA ASN A 513 -9.80 11.32 -13.02
C ASN A 513 -8.97 12.17 -14.00
N ASP A 514 -8.81 13.46 -13.71
CA ASP A 514 -7.87 14.37 -14.38
C ASP A 514 -6.57 14.51 -13.55
N ASP A 515 -5.72 15.47 -13.90
CA ASP A 515 -4.46 15.81 -13.22
C ASP A 515 -4.55 17.14 -12.42
N ALA A 516 -5.73 17.75 -12.30
CA ALA A 516 -5.89 18.97 -11.51
C ALA A 516 -5.65 18.66 -10.02
N ASP A 517 -5.24 19.67 -9.24
CA ASP A 517 -4.88 19.51 -7.82
C ASP A 517 -3.80 18.44 -7.55
N THR A 518 -2.90 18.21 -8.51
CA THR A 518 -1.68 17.41 -8.30
C THR A 518 -0.84 18.04 -7.18
N VAL A 519 -0.67 17.31 -6.07
CA VAL A 519 0.15 17.73 -4.92
C VAL A 519 1.62 17.41 -5.15
N GLN A 520 1.90 16.22 -5.71
CA GLN A 520 3.26 15.77 -5.97
C GLN A 520 3.29 14.95 -7.27
N SER A 521 4.34 15.10 -8.06
CA SER A 521 4.58 14.29 -9.25
C SER A 521 6.08 14.08 -9.50
N TRP A 522 6.42 12.97 -10.13
CA TRP A 522 7.77 12.65 -10.58
C TRP A 522 7.70 11.80 -11.84
N GLN A 523 8.72 11.88 -12.69
CA GLN A 523 8.84 11.02 -13.86
C GLN A 523 10.27 10.51 -13.93
N SER A 524 10.44 9.22 -14.23
CA SER A 524 11.75 8.65 -14.52
C SER A 524 12.37 9.37 -15.72
N SER A 525 13.69 9.57 -15.73
CA SER A 525 14.34 10.10 -16.94
C SER A 525 14.10 9.16 -18.13
N SER A 526 14.14 9.71 -19.34
CA SER A 526 14.07 8.95 -20.60
C SER A 526 15.43 8.35 -20.98
N ASP A 527 16.33 8.16 -20.02
CA ASP A 527 17.61 7.51 -20.25
C ASP A 527 17.41 6.00 -20.22
N PHE A 528 17.86 5.32 -21.29
CA PHE A 528 17.78 3.87 -21.43
C PHE A 528 18.61 3.10 -20.38
N SER A 529 19.42 3.79 -19.58
CA SER A 529 20.04 3.26 -18.36
C SER A 529 19.01 2.88 -17.27
N ILE A 530 17.82 3.49 -17.26
CA ILE A 530 16.71 3.07 -16.41
C ILE A 530 16.03 1.88 -17.05
N ALA A 531 16.24 0.71 -16.45
CA ALA A 531 15.56 -0.51 -16.82
C ALA A 531 14.11 -0.52 -16.30
N VAL A 532 13.25 0.29 -16.92
CA VAL A 532 11.80 0.31 -16.63
C VAL A 532 11.25 -1.12 -16.69
N PRO A 533 10.42 -1.58 -15.73
CA PRO A 533 9.74 -2.87 -15.77
C PRO A 533 9.12 -3.15 -17.15
N GLN A 534 9.28 -4.38 -17.63
CA GLN A 534 8.75 -4.81 -18.94
C GLN A 534 7.77 -5.98 -18.82
N GLU A 535 7.87 -6.76 -17.73
CA GLU A 535 7.06 -7.96 -17.53
C GLU A 535 5.66 -7.66 -16.99
N SER A 536 4.64 -8.35 -17.51
CA SER A 536 3.29 -8.24 -16.95
C SER A 536 3.24 -8.73 -15.51
N ALA A 537 2.60 -7.99 -14.61
CA ALA A 537 2.63 -8.20 -13.18
C ALA A 537 1.25 -8.03 -12.52
N PRO A 538 0.89 -8.81 -11.50
CA PRO A 538 -0.26 -8.52 -10.66
C PRO A 538 -0.11 -7.17 -9.96
N VAL A 539 -1.25 -6.55 -9.64
CA VAL A 539 -1.35 -5.38 -8.78
C VAL A 539 -1.49 -5.84 -7.34
N HIS A 540 -0.73 -5.23 -6.46
CA HIS A 540 -0.71 -5.46 -5.03
C HIS A 540 -1.08 -4.18 -4.27
N MET A 541 -1.75 -4.36 -3.14
CA MET A 541 -1.91 -3.34 -2.11
C MET A 541 -1.58 -3.95 -0.75
N ASN A 542 -0.88 -3.21 0.10
CA ASN A 542 -0.76 -3.58 1.51
C ASN A 542 -0.79 -2.35 2.42
N LEU A 543 -1.36 -2.52 3.60
CA LEU A 543 -1.26 -1.61 4.73
C LEU A 543 -0.60 -2.40 5.86
N ARG A 544 0.66 -2.10 6.14
CA ARG A 544 1.55 -2.96 6.94
C ARG A 544 2.36 -2.18 7.97
N ILE A 545 2.67 -2.85 9.07
CA ILE A 545 3.64 -2.36 10.06
C ILE A 545 5.08 -2.53 9.54
N PHE A 546 5.91 -1.52 9.77
CA PHE A 546 7.36 -1.52 9.57
C PHE A 546 8.08 -1.80 10.89
N HIS A 547 9.09 -2.67 10.84
CA HIS A 547 9.88 -3.07 12.00
C HIS A 547 11.32 -2.56 11.85
N SER A 548 11.78 -1.74 12.79
CA SER A 548 13.17 -1.26 12.86
C SER A 548 14.06 -2.03 13.85
N SER A 549 13.46 -2.82 14.76
CA SER A 549 14.18 -3.60 15.79
C SER A 549 13.34 -4.77 16.34
N ASN A 550 13.96 -5.61 17.17
CA ASN A 550 13.47 -6.93 17.61
C ASN A 550 12.27 -6.96 18.59
N SER A 551 11.49 -5.89 18.74
CA SER A 551 10.38 -5.81 19.71
C SER A 551 9.09 -5.14 19.22
N ASP A 552 9.16 -4.34 18.16
CA ASP A 552 8.14 -3.31 17.90
C ASP A 552 7.23 -3.67 16.71
N CYS A 553 6.44 -4.72 16.88
CA CYS A 553 5.46 -5.17 15.87
C CYS A 553 4.11 -4.42 15.96
N PHE A 554 4.12 -3.10 16.18
CA PHE A 554 2.90 -2.29 16.37
C PHE A 554 3.09 -0.81 15.95
N PRO A 555 2.01 -0.10 15.55
CA PRO A 555 2.02 1.36 15.34
C PRO A 555 2.55 2.09 16.59
N SER A 556 3.29 3.17 16.39
CA SER A 556 3.99 3.90 17.45
C SER A 556 3.04 4.46 18.52
N ASP A 557 1.82 4.85 18.13
CA ASP A 557 0.76 5.30 19.03
C ASP A 557 -0.13 4.19 19.62
N GLY A 558 0.10 2.93 19.22
CA GLY A 558 -0.66 1.77 19.66
C GLY A 558 -2.11 1.72 19.18
N LYS A 559 -2.51 2.51 18.17
CA LYS A 559 -3.90 2.55 17.67
C LYS A 559 -4.08 1.74 16.38
N PRO A 560 -5.30 1.21 16.13
CA PRO A 560 -5.61 0.65 14.82
C PRO A 560 -5.53 1.72 13.74
N VAL A 561 -5.05 1.35 12.55
CA VAL A 561 -4.94 2.24 11.40
C VAL A 561 -5.73 1.65 10.25
N GLU A 562 -6.51 2.48 9.57
CA GLU A 562 -7.39 2.06 8.48
C GLU A 562 -7.22 2.98 7.27
N VAL A 563 -7.27 2.39 6.08
CA VAL A 563 -7.29 3.09 4.79
C VAL A 563 -8.37 2.46 3.92
N ILE A 564 -9.21 3.30 3.31
CA ILE A 564 -10.34 2.87 2.49
C ILE A 564 -10.03 3.20 1.03
N ILE A 565 -10.03 2.18 0.17
CA ILE A 565 -9.90 2.35 -1.28
C ILE A 565 -11.31 2.38 -1.89
N HIS A 566 -11.67 3.53 -2.45
CA HIS A 566 -12.97 3.76 -3.08
C HIS A 566 -13.03 3.24 -4.51
N ASP A 567 -11.91 3.32 -5.23
CA ASP A 567 -11.84 2.85 -6.61
C ASP A 567 -10.43 2.41 -6.99
N PHE A 568 -10.36 1.44 -7.90
CA PHE A 568 -9.15 1.06 -8.62
C PHE A 568 -9.46 1.04 -10.11
N ILE A 569 -8.72 1.84 -10.88
CA ILE A 569 -8.93 2.00 -12.31
C ILE A 569 -7.62 1.72 -13.05
N TYR A 570 -7.65 0.72 -13.93
CA TYR A 570 -6.60 0.46 -14.90
C TYR A 570 -7.07 0.85 -16.30
N HIS A 571 -6.34 1.76 -16.94
CA HIS A 571 -6.50 2.08 -18.35
C HIS A 571 -5.32 1.49 -19.14
N PRO A 572 -5.53 0.50 -20.03
CA PRO A 572 -4.46 0.03 -20.91
C PRO A 572 -3.95 1.16 -21.83
N PRO A 573 -2.72 1.06 -22.35
CA PRO A 573 -2.14 2.06 -23.22
C PRO A 573 -3.02 2.25 -24.45
N LYS A 574 -3.20 3.51 -24.86
CA LYS A 574 -3.86 3.81 -26.14
C LYS A 574 -3.05 3.11 -27.25
N PRO A 575 -3.67 2.28 -28.11
CA PRO A 575 -2.94 1.60 -29.17
C PRO A 575 -2.25 2.64 -30.05
N SER A 576 -0.97 2.43 -30.31
CA SER A 576 -0.19 3.35 -31.14
C SER A 576 -0.81 3.48 -32.53
N ALA A 577 -0.71 4.67 -33.14
CA ALA A 577 -1.34 4.93 -34.43
C ALA A 577 -0.88 3.95 -35.53
N GLY A 578 0.35 3.42 -35.43
CA GLY A 578 0.85 2.35 -36.29
C GLY A 578 0.12 1.02 -36.15
N LEU A 579 -0.24 0.62 -34.92
CA LEU A 579 -1.01 -0.63 -34.68
C LEU A 579 -2.46 -0.49 -35.18
N MET A 580 -3.06 0.69 -35.04
CA MET A 580 -4.35 1.03 -35.66
C MET A 580 -4.27 0.97 -37.20
N LEU A 581 -3.12 1.31 -37.80
CA LEU A 581 -2.90 1.23 -39.24
C LEU A 581 -2.75 -0.22 -39.72
N THR A 582 -1.99 -1.04 -39.01
CA THR A 582 -1.84 -2.47 -39.35
C THR A 582 -3.13 -3.25 -39.14
N TYR A 583 -3.89 -2.98 -38.08
CA TYR A 583 -5.20 -3.62 -37.87
C TYR A 583 -6.20 -3.23 -38.96
N LYS A 584 -6.22 -1.95 -39.38
CA LYS A 584 -7.00 -1.51 -40.55
C LYS A 584 -6.53 -2.16 -41.84
N MET A 585 -5.23 -2.28 -42.10
CA MET A 585 -4.74 -3.02 -43.27
C MET A 585 -5.12 -4.50 -43.23
N LEU A 586 -5.01 -5.18 -42.09
CA LEU A 586 -5.42 -6.58 -41.96
C LEU A 586 -6.92 -6.76 -42.20
N LEU A 587 -7.75 -5.86 -41.66
CA LEU A 587 -9.19 -5.87 -41.89
C LEU A 587 -9.52 -5.63 -43.38
N ILE A 588 -8.82 -4.70 -44.04
CA ILE A 588 -8.96 -4.46 -45.48
C ILE A 588 -8.52 -5.69 -46.29
N ILE A 589 -7.39 -6.33 -45.95
CA ILE A 589 -6.89 -7.54 -46.60
C ILE A 589 -7.87 -8.71 -46.42
N LEU A 590 -8.44 -8.88 -45.22
CA LEU A 590 -9.46 -9.91 -44.97
C LEU A 590 -10.74 -9.63 -45.79
N LEU A 591 -11.19 -8.38 -45.85
CA LEU A 591 -12.36 -7.99 -46.66
C LEU A 591 -12.12 -8.15 -48.18
N THR A 592 -10.90 -7.90 -48.68
CA THR A 592 -10.56 -8.16 -50.09
C THR A 592 -10.40 -9.65 -50.39
N MET A 593 -9.84 -10.45 -49.48
CA MET A 593 -9.80 -11.91 -49.61
C MET A 593 -11.22 -12.49 -49.62
N PHE A 594 -12.11 -12.01 -48.74
CA PHE A 594 -13.49 -12.48 -48.65
C PHE A 594 -14.30 -12.11 -49.90
N SER A 595 -14.14 -10.89 -50.43
CA SER A 595 -14.82 -10.50 -51.68
C SER A 595 -14.32 -11.29 -52.89
N VAL A 596 -13.02 -11.55 -53.00
CA VAL A 596 -12.47 -12.45 -54.04
C VAL A 596 -13.05 -13.86 -53.92
N PHE A 597 -13.15 -14.41 -52.70
CA PHE A 597 -13.73 -15.73 -52.46
C PHE A 597 -15.24 -15.82 -52.77
N CYS A 598 -16.01 -14.76 -52.48
CA CYS A 598 -17.39 -14.65 -52.93
C CYS A 598 -17.51 -14.55 -54.46
N THR A 599 -16.63 -13.80 -55.14
CA THR A 599 -16.70 -13.70 -56.61
C THR A 599 -16.31 -15.01 -57.32
N SER A 600 -15.37 -15.79 -56.79
CA SER A 600 -14.97 -17.07 -57.38
C SER A 600 -15.97 -18.19 -57.10
N THR A 601 -16.70 -18.14 -55.98
CA THR A 601 -17.78 -19.09 -55.69
C THR A 601 -19.03 -18.83 -56.54
N MET A 602 -19.37 -17.56 -56.83
CA MET A 602 -20.48 -17.20 -57.73
C MET A 602 -20.19 -17.42 -59.23
N GLN A 603 -18.95 -17.76 -59.63
CA GLN A 603 -18.63 -18.16 -61.00
C GLN A 603 -18.64 -19.68 -61.24
N ASN A 604 -18.78 -20.48 -60.17
CA ASN A 604 -18.85 -21.94 -60.21
C ASN A 604 -20.26 -22.48 -59.86
N SER A 605 -21.26 -21.60 -59.84
CA SER A 605 -22.69 -21.87 -59.64
C SER A 605 -23.51 -21.34 -60.80
#